data_AF-A0A966QIA4-F1
#
_entry.id   AF-A0A966QIA4-F1
#
_cell.length_a   1.000
_cell.length_b   1.000
_cell.length_c   1.000
_cell.angle_alpha   90.00
_cell.angle_beta   90.00
_cell.angle_gamma   90.00
#
_symmetry.space_group_name_H-M   'P 1'
#
loop_
_entity.id
_entity.type
_entity.pdbx_description
1 polymer ?
#
loop_
_entity_poly.entity_id
_entity_poly.type
_entity_poly.pdbx_seq_one_letter_code
_entity_poly.pdbx_strand_id
1 'polypeptide(L)'
;MRAAGQEVALRRRPGLLNDGPSWIHSQPSVVGSAPGPPLPVPAAITAEAFPLSRALLEAVLADRTSDQFVCELIWPRLGYEPDGSGTWSAGPATAAEWREAFPTSPQFIAERPPSVRLTRSIAKEFKQLLKEQLGFGGYTIGELYPRRTRRATAVNWLLADLAERGESLADAGPLPELLPAPADPVVGHPGDLPVA
;
A
#
# COMPACT_ATOMS: atom_id res chain seq x y z
N MET A 1 57.29 20.68 -19.29
CA MET A 1 57.70 21.18 -17.96
C MET A 1 57.10 20.25 -16.93
N ARG A 2 57.93 19.40 -16.30
CA ARG A 2 58.32 19.43 -14.87
C ARG A 2 57.15 19.14 -13.92
N ALA A 3 57.24 18.36 -12.84
CA ALA A 3 58.18 17.40 -12.24
C ALA A 3 57.39 16.88 -10.99
N ALA A 4 57.32 15.58 -10.71
CA ALA A 4 58.15 14.85 -9.75
C ALA A 4 57.91 15.14 -8.25
N GLY A 5 57.86 14.05 -7.47
CA GLY A 5 58.20 13.99 -6.04
C GLY A 5 57.00 13.97 -5.08
N GLN A 6 56.94 13.17 -4.01
CA GLN A 6 57.99 12.46 -3.29
C GLN A 6 57.45 11.25 -2.50
N GLU A 7 58.35 10.27 -2.43
CA GLU A 7 58.46 9.09 -1.58
C GLU A 7 58.81 9.46 -0.13
N VAL A 8 58.61 8.52 0.81
CA VAL A 8 59.61 8.00 1.77
C VAL A 8 58.95 7.50 3.06
N ALA A 9 59.06 6.17 3.23
CA ALA A 9 58.96 5.47 4.50
C ALA A 9 60.33 5.44 5.21
N LEU A 10 60.36 5.47 6.55
CA LEU A 10 61.30 4.71 7.42
C LEU A 10 60.96 5.04 8.90
N ARG A 11 60.47 4.07 9.69
CA ARG A 11 61.20 3.16 10.62
C ARG A 11 61.54 3.72 12.02
N ARG A 12 61.08 2.94 13.01
CA ARG A 12 61.66 2.53 14.31
C ARG A 12 61.43 3.38 15.60
N ARG A 13 60.81 2.69 16.58
CA ARG A 13 60.77 2.84 18.06
C ARG A 13 62.18 2.81 18.69
N PRO A 14 62.46 3.29 19.93
CA PRO A 14 61.85 2.95 21.25
C PRO A 14 61.61 4.19 22.17
N GLY A 15 60.79 4.24 23.23
CA GLY A 15 60.60 3.38 24.40
C GLY A 15 61.16 4.10 25.64
N LEU A 16 60.33 4.58 26.59
CA LEU A 16 60.63 4.59 28.04
C LEU A 16 59.42 5.01 28.90
N LEU A 17 59.38 4.38 30.07
CA LEU A 17 58.49 4.41 31.23
C LEU A 17 57.87 5.77 31.62
N ASN A 18 56.63 5.75 32.15
CA ASN A 18 56.40 6.24 33.52
C ASN A 18 55.14 5.63 34.16
N ASP A 19 55.29 5.25 35.43
CA ASP A 19 54.30 4.73 36.38
C ASP A 19 53.39 5.85 36.93
N GLY A 20 52.13 5.54 37.22
CA GLY A 20 51.21 6.41 37.96
C GLY A 20 49.82 5.79 38.17
N PRO A 21 49.32 5.62 39.42
CA PRO A 21 48.11 4.84 39.71
C PRO A 21 46.86 5.69 39.96
N SER A 22 45.68 5.04 39.74
CA SER A 22 44.33 5.36 40.26
C SER A 22 43.70 6.67 39.73
N TRP A 23 42.46 6.72 39.21
CA TRP A 23 41.21 6.22 39.78
C TRP A 23 40.19 5.92 38.67
N ILE A 24 39.83 4.65 38.50
CA ILE A 24 38.73 4.24 37.60
C ILE A 24 37.41 4.66 38.26
N HIS A 25 36.71 5.59 37.62
CA HIS A 25 35.30 5.83 37.90
C HIS A 25 34.53 4.64 37.33
N SER A 26 33.87 3.88 38.21
CA SER A 26 32.91 2.86 37.81
C SER A 26 31.76 3.54 37.07
N GLN A 27 31.62 3.26 35.77
CA GLN A 27 30.37 3.50 35.06
C GLN A 27 29.46 2.28 35.27
N PRO A 28 28.18 2.45 35.63
CA PRO A 28 27.25 1.34 35.61
C PRO A 28 26.98 0.93 34.16
N SER A 29 27.19 -0.35 33.86
CA SER A 29 26.77 -0.97 32.60
C SER A 29 25.25 -0.88 32.49
N VAL A 30 24.77 0.03 31.65
CA VAL A 30 23.42 -0.08 31.09
C VAL A 30 23.46 -1.24 30.09
N VAL A 31 22.81 -2.34 30.45
CA VAL A 31 22.49 -3.39 29.48
C VAL A 31 21.50 -2.75 28.51
N GLY A 32 22.00 -2.29 27.37
CA GLY A 32 21.15 -1.87 26.27
C GLY A 32 20.47 -3.13 25.75
N SER A 33 19.22 -3.35 26.14
CA SER A 33 18.35 -4.34 25.51
C SER A 33 18.45 -4.13 24.00
N ALA A 34 18.95 -5.13 23.29
CA ALA A 34 18.81 -5.18 21.84
C ALA A 34 17.32 -5.02 21.53
N PRO A 35 16.94 -4.18 20.55
CA PRO A 35 15.56 -4.19 20.07
C PRO A 35 15.24 -5.62 19.68
N GLY A 36 14.18 -6.19 20.28
CA GLY A 36 13.65 -7.47 19.85
C GLY A 36 13.38 -7.43 18.35
N PRO A 37 13.40 -8.59 17.66
CA PRO A 37 13.05 -8.62 16.24
C PRO A 37 11.71 -7.89 16.06
N PRO A 38 11.59 -6.98 15.08
CA PRO A 38 10.31 -6.33 14.82
C PRO A 38 9.26 -7.43 14.69
N LEU A 39 8.16 -7.29 15.43
CA LEU A 39 7.00 -8.14 15.26
C LEU A 39 6.69 -8.17 13.75
N PRO A 40 6.36 -9.34 13.17
CA PRO A 40 5.98 -9.39 11.77
C PRO A 40 4.82 -8.42 11.58
N VAL A 41 5.09 -7.34 10.84
CA VAL A 41 4.04 -6.50 10.27
C VAL A 41 3.08 -7.46 9.56
N PRO A 42 1.76 -7.33 9.76
CA PRO A 42 0.80 -8.22 9.10
C PRO A 42 1.12 -8.19 7.61
N ALA A 43 1.45 -9.37 7.07
CA ALA A 43 1.85 -9.51 5.68
C ALA A 43 0.79 -8.82 4.82
N ALA A 44 1.22 -7.83 4.03
CA ALA A 44 0.32 -7.08 3.18
C ALA A 44 -0.55 -8.07 2.39
N ILE A 45 -1.86 -7.85 2.38
CA ILE A 45 -2.76 -8.72 1.64
C ILE A 45 -2.37 -8.63 0.17
N THR A 46 -2.03 -9.77 -0.45
CA THR A 46 -1.63 -9.81 -1.85
C THR A 46 -2.83 -10.09 -2.73
N ALA A 47 -2.82 -9.56 -3.96
CA ALA A 47 -3.81 -9.88 -4.98
C ALA A 47 -3.93 -11.39 -5.26
N GLU A 48 -2.89 -12.16 -4.96
CA GLU A 48 -2.85 -13.61 -5.06
C GLU A 48 -3.67 -14.32 -3.98
N ALA A 49 -3.70 -13.77 -2.75
CA ALA A 49 -4.50 -14.32 -1.66
C ALA A 49 -6.00 -14.13 -1.87
N PHE A 50 -6.38 -13.06 -2.59
CA PHE A 50 -7.76 -12.73 -2.92
C PHE A 50 -7.93 -12.47 -4.42
N PRO A 51 -7.93 -13.53 -5.26
CA PRO A 51 -8.32 -13.39 -6.66
C PRO A 51 -9.73 -12.81 -6.76
N LEU A 52 -9.94 -11.96 -7.76
CA LEU A 52 -11.21 -11.28 -7.94
C LEU A 52 -12.32 -12.28 -8.27
N SER A 53 -13.40 -12.20 -7.51
CA SER A 53 -14.62 -12.96 -7.72
C SER A 53 -15.83 -12.06 -7.58
N ARG A 54 -16.95 -12.45 -8.17
CA ARG A 54 -18.24 -11.78 -8.02
C ARG A 54 -18.56 -11.56 -6.54
N ALA A 55 -18.48 -12.62 -5.71
CA ALA A 55 -18.75 -12.52 -4.28
C ALA A 55 -17.87 -11.47 -3.57
N LEU A 56 -16.59 -11.37 -3.94
CA LEU A 56 -15.68 -10.38 -3.37
C LEU A 56 -16.07 -8.95 -3.79
N LEU A 57 -16.34 -8.74 -5.06
CA LEU A 57 -16.72 -7.42 -5.59
C LEU A 57 -18.08 -6.95 -5.04
N GLU A 58 -19.04 -7.86 -4.88
CA GLU A 58 -20.32 -7.59 -4.23
C GLU A 58 -20.14 -7.22 -2.75
N ALA A 59 -19.21 -7.86 -2.04
CA ALA A 59 -18.87 -7.47 -0.66
C ALA A 59 -18.27 -6.05 -0.59
N VAL A 60 -17.45 -5.65 -1.56
CA VAL A 60 -16.92 -4.29 -1.66
C VAL A 60 -18.04 -3.27 -1.90
N LEU A 61 -18.97 -3.56 -2.82
CA LEU A 61 -20.14 -2.70 -3.10
C LEU A 61 -21.07 -2.57 -1.89
N ALA A 62 -21.21 -3.65 -1.12
CA ALA A 62 -22.03 -3.67 0.09
C ALA A 62 -21.36 -2.99 1.30
N ASP A 63 -20.16 -2.41 1.12
CA ASP A 63 -19.36 -1.78 2.18
C ASP A 63 -19.06 -2.75 3.34
N ARG A 64 -18.72 -4.01 3.00
CA ARG A 64 -18.44 -5.10 3.94
C ARG A 64 -16.95 -5.39 4.12
N THR A 65 -16.08 -4.57 3.55
CA THR A 65 -14.61 -4.70 3.60
C THR A 65 -14.01 -3.34 3.96
N SER A 66 -12.85 -3.28 4.61
CA SER A 66 -12.18 -1.99 4.88
C SER A 66 -11.74 -1.27 3.60
N ASP A 67 -11.57 0.05 3.65
CA ASP A 67 -11.02 0.82 2.55
C ASP A 67 -9.60 0.38 2.22
N GLN A 68 -8.79 0.13 3.26
CA GLN A 68 -7.43 -0.36 3.12
C GLN A 68 -7.39 -1.64 2.28
N PHE A 69 -8.28 -2.60 2.57
CA PHE A 69 -8.37 -3.84 1.80
C PHE A 69 -8.71 -3.57 0.33
N VAL A 70 -9.66 -2.66 0.05
CA VAL A 70 -10.01 -2.29 -1.33
C VAL A 70 -8.82 -1.66 -2.06
N CYS A 71 -8.05 -0.81 -1.37
CA CYS A 71 -6.83 -0.22 -1.90
C CYS A 71 -5.76 -1.29 -2.19
N GLU A 72 -5.58 -2.27 -1.29
CA GLU A 72 -4.65 -3.39 -1.46
C GLU A 72 -5.04 -4.34 -2.60
N LEU A 73 -6.32 -4.43 -2.97
CA LEU A 73 -6.72 -5.10 -4.22
C LEU A 73 -6.24 -4.34 -5.47
N ILE A 74 -6.16 -3.01 -5.42
CA ILE A 74 -5.87 -2.16 -6.59
C ILE A 74 -4.37 -1.90 -6.75
N TRP A 75 -3.64 -1.64 -5.66
CA TRP A 75 -2.23 -1.24 -5.71
C TRP A 75 -1.33 -2.19 -6.53
N PRO A 76 -1.36 -3.52 -6.33
CA PRO A 76 -0.53 -4.44 -7.12
C PRO A 76 -0.88 -4.40 -8.61
N ARG A 77 -2.16 -4.20 -8.95
CA ARG A 77 -2.65 -4.15 -10.34
C ARG A 77 -2.21 -2.87 -11.06
N LEU A 78 -2.05 -1.78 -10.30
CA LEU A 78 -1.41 -0.55 -10.77
C LEU A 78 0.13 -0.59 -10.71
N GLY A 79 0.73 -1.70 -10.27
CA GLY A 79 2.19 -1.87 -10.18
C GLY A 79 2.84 -1.17 -8.99
N TYR A 80 2.06 -0.78 -7.96
CA TYR A 80 2.63 -0.36 -6.67
C TYR A 80 3.17 -1.59 -5.95
N GLU A 81 4.22 -1.39 -5.17
CA GLU A 81 4.92 -2.46 -4.46
C GLU A 81 5.11 -2.09 -2.98
N PRO A 82 5.04 -3.06 -2.05
CA PRO A 82 5.34 -2.81 -0.66
C PRO A 82 6.87 -2.65 -0.49
N ASP A 83 7.28 -1.68 0.32
CA ASP A 83 8.69 -1.37 0.57
C ASP A 83 9.32 -2.22 1.71
N GLY A 84 8.60 -3.23 2.20
CA GLY A 84 8.99 -4.07 3.33
C GLY A 84 8.77 -3.42 4.71
N SER A 85 8.42 -2.15 4.79
CA SER A 85 8.04 -1.44 6.03
C SER A 85 6.53 -1.44 6.29
N GLY A 86 5.74 -1.99 5.35
CA GLY A 86 4.28 -1.90 5.35
C GLY A 86 3.75 -0.70 4.56
N THR A 87 4.63 0.11 3.96
CA THR A 87 4.24 1.21 3.08
C THR A 87 4.30 0.75 1.63
N TRP A 88 3.39 1.26 0.80
CA TRP A 88 3.35 0.96 -0.63
C TRP A 88 3.80 2.19 -1.44
N SER A 89 4.60 1.96 -2.47
CA SER A 89 5.13 3.01 -3.35
C SER A 89 5.01 2.62 -4.82
N ALA A 90 4.95 3.62 -5.69
CA ALA A 90 4.84 3.40 -7.14
C ALA A 90 6.09 2.68 -7.66
N GLY A 91 5.91 1.45 -8.14
CA GLY A 91 7.00 0.61 -8.62
C GLY A 91 7.44 0.95 -10.05
N PRO A 92 8.45 0.23 -10.57
CA PRO A 92 8.85 0.33 -11.97
C PRO A 92 7.72 -0.01 -12.95
N ALA A 93 6.79 -0.89 -12.54
CA ALA A 93 5.62 -1.30 -13.33
C ALA A 93 4.49 -0.25 -13.35
N THR A 94 4.46 0.70 -12.40
CA THR A 94 3.43 1.76 -12.38
C THR A 94 3.56 2.68 -13.59
N ALA A 95 2.45 2.98 -14.27
CA ALA A 95 2.47 3.93 -15.39
C ALA A 95 2.98 5.31 -14.93
N ALA A 96 3.73 6.01 -15.80
CA ALA A 96 4.38 7.28 -15.46
C ALA A 96 3.39 8.31 -14.90
N GLU A 97 2.20 8.42 -15.51
CA GLU A 97 1.14 9.30 -15.04
C GLU A 97 0.78 9.05 -13.57
N TRP A 98 0.61 7.78 -13.16
CA TRP A 98 0.29 7.39 -11.79
C TRP A 98 1.46 7.66 -10.85
N ARG A 99 2.68 7.27 -11.24
CA ARG A 99 3.89 7.47 -10.43
C ARG A 99 4.16 8.95 -10.15
N GLU A 100 3.97 9.82 -11.13
CA GLU A 100 4.25 11.26 -11.01
C GLU A 100 3.25 11.97 -10.08
N ALA A 101 1.98 11.58 -10.13
CA ALA A 101 0.96 12.24 -9.30
C ALA A 101 0.77 11.60 -7.93
N PHE A 102 1.04 10.31 -7.82
CA PHE A 102 0.83 9.50 -6.64
C PHE A 102 2.07 8.62 -6.41
N PRO A 103 3.21 9.21 -6.00
CA PRO A 103 4.45 8.47 -5.78
C PRO A 103 4.33 7.45 -4.63
N THR A 104 3.48 7.73 -3.66
CA THR A 104 3.07 6.82 -2.58
C THR A 104 1.68 6.26 -2.85
N SER A 105 1.35 5.17 -2.18
CA SER A 105 0.07 4.47 -2.34
C SER A 105 -1.14 5.37 -2.09
N PRO A 106 -1.96 5.63 -3.13
CA PRO A 106 -3.09 6.53 -3.02
C PRO A 106 -4.29 5.89 -2.33
N GLN A 107 -5.09 6.72 -1.66
CA GLN A 107 -6.29 6.30 -0.93
C GLN A 107 -7.55 6.49 -1.78
N PHE A 108 -7.97 5.47 -2.52
CA PHE A 108 -9.03 5.58 -3.52
C PHE A 108 -10.42 5.86 -2.97
N ILE A 109 -10.67 5.47 -1.72
CA ILE A 109 -11.98 5.62 -1.09
C ILE A 109 -12.04 6.91 -0.26
N ALA A 110 -11.04 7.16 0.57
CA ALA A 110 -10.99 8.36 1.40
C ALA A 110 -10.76 9.65 0.59
N GLU A 111 -9.98 9.58 -0.49
CA GLU A 111 -9.56 10.75 -1.26
C GLU A 111 -10.19 10.82 -2.65
N ARG A 112 -10.67 12.02 -3.00
CA ARG A 112 -11.27 12.27 -4.32
C ARG A 112 -10.27 12.21 -5.48
N PRO A 113 -9.07 12.82 -5.44
CA PRO A 113 -8.19 12.89 -6.61
C PRO A 113 -7.79 11.51 -7.17
N PRO A 114 -7.40 10.52 -6.34
CA PRO A 114 -7.13 9.17 -6.84
C PRO A 114 -8.36 8.49 -7.44
N SER A 115 -9.54 8.62 -6.82
CA SER A 115 -10.79 8.04 -7.32
C SER A 115 -11.19 8.62 -8.70
N VAL A 116 -11.03 9.93 -8.88
CA VAL A 116 -11.25 10.58 -10.17
C VAL A 116 -10.27 10.04 -11.22
N ARG A 117 -9.01 9.80 -10.83
CA ARG A 117 -8.02 9.22 -11.74
C ARG A 117 -8.37 7.78 -12.14
N LEU A 118 -8.77 6.93 -11.19
CA LEU A 118 -9.27 5.58 -11.49
C LEU A 118 -10.42 5.63 -12.50
N THR A 119 -11.38 6.53 -12.31
CA THR A 119 -12.52 6.65 -13.24
C THR A 119 -12.08 7.03 -14.65
N ARG A 120 -11.05 7.87 -14.78
CA ARG A 120 -10.52 8.34 -16.05
C ARG A 120 -9.67 7.30 -16.78
N SER A 121 -9.03 6.38 -16.05
CA SER A 121 -8.22 5.32 -16.65
C SER A 121 -9.06 4.18 -17.25
N ILE A 122 -10.36 4.09 -16.94
CA ILE A 122 -11.24 3.06 -17.48
C ILE A 122 -11.59 3.38 -18.94
N ALA A 123 -11.22 2.48 -19.86
CA ALA A 123 -11.56 2.57 -21.28
C ALA A 123 -13.09 2.63 -21.48
N LYS A 124 -13.53 3.23 -22.59
CA LYS A 124 -14.96 3.55 -22.81
C LYS A 124 -15.82 2.27 -22.82
N GLU A 125 -15.31 1.21 -23.44
CA GLU A 125 -15.93 -0.11 -23.53
C GLU A 125 -16.16 -0.76 -22.16
N PHE A 126 -15.39 -0.42 -21.13
CA PHE A 126 -15.47 -1.04 -19.81
C PHE A 126 -16.29 -0.22 -18.79
N LYS A 127 -16.90 0.88 -19.20
CA LYS A 127 -17.66 1.77 -18.29
C LYS A 127 -18.99 1.19 -17.80
N GLN A 128 -19.47 0.09 -18.37
CA GLN A 128 -20.74 -0.54 -18.00
C GLN A 128 -20.56 -1.92 -17.34
N LEU A 129 -19.33 -2.34 -17.03
CA LEU A 129 -19.06 -3.68 -16.50
C LEU A 129 -19.74 -3.96 -15.16
N LEU A 130 -19.94 -2.95 -14.31
CA LEU A 130 -20.75 -3.08 -13.08
C LEU A 130 -22.16 -3.63 -13.37
N LYS A 131 -22.82 -3.11 -14.40
CA LYS A 131 -24.17 -3.55 -14.77
C LYS A 131 -24.12 -4.89 -15.51
N GLU A 132 -23.19 -5.04 -16.45
CA GLU A 132 -23.09 -6.20 -17.33
C GLU A 132 -22.64 -7.47 -16.59
N GLN A 133 -21.66 -7.34 -15.71
CA GLN A 133 -21.13 -8.48 -14.96
C GLN A 133 -21.83 -8.66 -13.62
N LEU A 134 -22.12 -7.59 -12.87
CA LEU A 134 -22.67 -7.71 -11.50
C LEU A 134 -24.17 -7.43 -11.40
N GLY A 135 -24.84 -7.00 -12.48
CA GLY A 135 -26.24 -6.58 -12.41
C GLY A 135 -26.45 -5.33 -11.54
N PHE A 136 -25.38 -4.58 -11.24
CA PHE A 136 -25.44 -3.46 -10.32
C PHE A 136 -26.16 -2.26 -10.95
N GLY A 137 -27.36 -1.97 -10.46
CA GLY A 137 -28.21 -0.87 -10.94
C GLY A 137 -27.88 0.51 -10.34
N GLY A 138 -26.92 0.59 -9.41
CA GLY A 138 -26.63 1.78 -8.62
C GLY A 138 -27.17 1.70 -7.19
N TYR A 139 -26.79 2.68 -6.39
CA TYR A 139 -27.27 2.82 -5.01
C TYR A 139 -28.61 3.54 -4.97
N THR A 140 -29.43 3.24 -3.95
CA THR A 140 -30.65 4.02 -3.69
C THR A 140 -30.29 5.40 -3.13
N ILE A 141 -31.23 6.35 -3.15
CA ILE A 141 -30.99 7.74 -2.71
C ILE A 141 -30.47 7.81 -1.26
N GLY A 142 -30.97 6.95 -0.36
CA GLY A 142 -30.51 6.87 1.03
C GLY A 142 -29.12 6.27 1.22
N GLU A 143 -28.56 5.69 0.16
CA GLU A 143 -27.27 5.00 0.16
C GLU A 143 -26.21 5.75 -0.65
N LEU A 144 -26.57 6.89 -1.25
CA LEU A 144 -25.72 7.64 -2.13
C LEU A 144 -24.82 8.60 -1.34
N TYR A 145 -23.72 8.08 -0.84
CA TYR A 145 -22.67 8.87 -0.17
C TYR A 145 -21.30 8.65 -0.81
N PRO A 146 -20.35 9.60 -0.65
CA PRO A 146 -19.09 9.58 -1.39
C PRO A 146 -18.30 8.28 -1.24
N ARG A 147 -18.23 7.68 -0.05
CA ARG A 147 -17.55 6.39 0.20
C ARG A 147 -18.06 5.26 -0.71
N ARG A 148 -19.37 5.01 -0.72
CA ARG A 148 -20.02 3.98 -1.56
C ARG A 148 -19.83 4.25 -3.05
N THR A 149 -19.97 5.50 -3.48
CA THR A 149 -19.74 5.88 -4.88
C THR A 149 -18.30 5.59 -5.31
N ARG A 150 -17.30 5.90 -4.46
CA ARG A 150 -15.89 5.60 -4.75
C ARG A 150 -15.58 4.11 -4.70
N ARG A 151 -16.27 3.33 -3.86
CA ARG A 151 -16.22 1.85 -3.88
C ARG A 151 -16.77 1.27 -5.18
N ALA A 152 -17.85 1.82 -5.71
CA ALA A 152 -18.35 1.43 -7.03
C ALA A 152 -17.34 1.77 -8.14
N THR A 153 -16.69 2.93 -8.07
CA THR A 153 -15.57 3.28 -8.98
C THR A 153 -14.44 2.25 -8.88
N ALA A 154 -14.02 1.87 -7.67
CA ALA A 154 -12.99 0.87 -7.44
C ALA A 154 -13.37 -0.49 -8.06
N VAL A 155 -14.60 -0.96 -7.84
CA VAL A 155 -15.10 -2.22 -8.40
C VAL A 155 -15.16 -2.16 -9.93
N ASN A 156 -15.65 -1.06 -10.51
CA ASN A 156 -15.68 -0.92 -11.97
C ASN A 156 -14.27 -0.95 -12.58
N TRP A 157 -13.30 -0.34 -11.89
CA TRP A 157 -11.90 -0.38 -12.33
C TRP A 157 -11.31 -1.79 -12.24
N LEU A 158 -11.58 -2.53 -11.15
CA LEU A 158 -11.13 -3.93 -11.01
C LEU A 158 -11.72 -4.85 -12.09
N LEU A 159 -12.98 -4.65 -12.46
CA LEU A 159 -13.60 -5.36 -13.59
C LEU A 159 -12.93 -5.00 -14.92
N ALA A 160 -12.58 -3.73 -15.12
CA ALA A 160 -11.90 -3.28 -16.33
C ALA A 160 -10.48 -3.88 -16.43
N ASP A 161 -9.71 -3.92 -15.33
CA ASP A 161 -8.38 -4.56 -15.29
C ASP A 161 -8.45 -6.05 -15.66
N LEU A 162 -9.46 -6.79 -15.18
CA LEU A 162 -9.68 -8.19 -15.60
C LEU A 162 -9.99 -8.28 -17.10
N ALA A 163 -10.90 -7.44 -17.60
CA ALA A 163 -11.33 -7.46 -18.99
C ALA A 163 -10.17 -7.11 -19.94
N GLU A 164 -9.33 -6.14 -19.58
CA GLU A 164 -8.12 -5.76 -20.33
C GLU A 164 -7.11 -6.91 -20.43
N ARG A 165 -7.03 -7.75 -19.39
CA ARG A 165 -6.19 -8.95 -19.37
C ARG A 165 -6.81 -10.16 -20.06
N GLY A 166 -8.08 -10.05 -20.49
CA GLY A 166 -8.85 -11.15 -21.05
C GLY A 166 -9.24 -12.21 -20.02
N GLU A 167 -9.23 -11.85 -18.73
CA GLU A 167 -9.59 -12.72 -17.63
C GLU A 167 -11.10 -12.70 -17.37
N SER A 168 -11.68 -13.85 -17.04
CA SER A 168 -13.10 -13.98 -16.70
C SER A 168 -13.30 -13.85 -15.19
N LEU A 169 -14.36 -13.17 -14.78
CA LEU A 169 -14.74 -13.06 -13.38
C LEU A 169 -15.32 -14.38 -12.87
N ALA A 170 -14.67 -14.99 -11.87
CA ALA A 170 -15.20 -16.16 -11.20
C ALA A 170 -16.41 -15.79 -10.30
N ASP A 171 -17.39 -16.68 -10.16
CA ASP A 171 -18.55 -16.40 -9.30
C ASP A 171 -18.20 -16.42 -7.80
N ALA A 172 -17.29 -17.30 -7.39
CA ALA A 172 -16.88 -17.45 -6.00
C ALA A 172 -15.35 -17.47 -5.86
N GLY A 173 -14.87 -17.09 -4.67
CA GLY A 173 -13.45 -17.04 -4.32
C GLY A 173 -13.28 -16.83 -2.81
N PRO A 174 -12.04 -16.78 -2.31
CA PRO A 174 -11.78 -16.43 -0.91
C PRO A 174 -12.30 -15.02 -0.61
N LEU A 175 -12.85 -14.84 0.58
CA LEU A 175 -13.33 -13.56 1.10
C LEU A 175 -12.54 -13.21 2.36
N PRO A 176 -12.24 -11.91 2.59
CA PRO A 176 -11.72 -11.47 3.87
C PRO A 176 -12.80 -11.62 4.95
N GLU A 177 -12.44 -11.36 6.20
CA GLU A 177 -13.42 -11.20 7.27
C GLU A 177 -14.39 -10.06 6.91
N LEU A 178 -15.68 -10.39 6.74
CA LEU A 178 -16.69 -9.43 6.33
C LEU A 178 -17.19 -8.62 7.51
N LEU A 179 -16.92 -7.32 7.48
CA LEU A 179 -17.34 -6.37 8.50
C LEU A 179 -18.79 -5.95 8.28
N PRO A 180 -19.59 -5.64 9.33
CA PRO A 180 -20.88 -4.99 9.13
C PRO A 180 -20.69 -3.64 8.45
N ALA A 181 -21.69 -3.19 7.68
CA ALA A 181 -21.61 -1.87 7.06
C ALA A 181 -21.38 -0.78 8.12
N PRO A 182 -20.55 0.25 7.86
CA PRO A 182 -20.26 1.29 8.83
C PRO A 182 -21.51 2.02 9.29
N ALA A 183 -21.62 2.26 10.60
CA ALA A 183 -22.70 3.07 11.15
C ALA A 183 -22.59 4.54 10.69
N ASP A 184 -21.36 5.06 10.59
CA ASP A 184 -21.06 6.36 10.00
C ASP A 184 -20.28 6.17 8.67
N PRO A 185 -20.91 6.47 7.51
CA PRO A 185 -20.26 6.33 6.22
C PRO A 185 -19.14 7.34 5.97
N VAL A 186 -19.01 8.40 6.78
CA VAL A 186 -17.87 9.33 6.69
C VAL A 186 -16.63 8.68 7.28
N VAL A 187 -16.77 8.03 8.43
CA VAL A 187 -15.65 7.40 9.16
C VAL A 187 -15.24 6.07 8.53
N GLY A 188 -16.21 5.24 8.12
CA GLY A 188 -15.93 3.91 7.56
C GLY A 188 -15.68 2.84 8.61
N HIS A 189 -14.91 1.81 8.23
CA HIS A 189 -14.53 0.71 9.13
C HIS A 189 -13.39 1.12 10.07
N PRO A 190 -13.14 0.36 11.16
CA PRO A 190 -11.99 0.62 12.03
C PRO A 190 -10.67 0.66 11.24
N GLY A 191 -9.94 1.77 11.37
CA GLY A 191 -8.69 2.02 10.66
C GLY A 191 -8.83 2.71 9.31
N ASP A 192 -10.05 2.85 8.77
CA ASP A 192 -10.28 3.62 7.56
C ASP A 192 -10.06 5.12 7.82
N LEU A 193 -9.60 5.80 6.78
CA LEU A 193 -9.52 7.25 6.82
C LEU A 193 -10.91 7.86 6.59
N PRO A 194 -11.23 8.98 7.27
CA PRO A 194 -12.44 9.72 6.99
C PRO A 194 -12.49 10.19 5.53
N VAL A 195 -13.66 10.12 4.93
CA VAL A 195 -13.87 10.55 3.56
C VAL A 195 -13.95 12.08 3.48
N ALA A 196 -13.03 12.67 2.72
CA ALA A 196 -12.94 14.10 2.41
C ALA A 196 -13.72 14.49 1.15
#